data_AF-A0YYT0-F1
#
_entry.id   AF-A0YYT0-F1
#
_cell.length_a   1.000
_cell.length_b   1.000
_cell.length_c   1.000
_cell.angle_alpha   90.00
_cell.angle_beta   90.00
_cell.angle_gamma   90.00
#
_symmetry.space_group_name_H-M   'P 1'
#
loop_
_entity.id
_entity.type
_entity.pdbx_description
1 polymer ?
#
loop_
_entity_poly.entity_id
_entity_poly.type
_entity_poly.pdbx_seq_one_letter_code
_entity_poly.pdbx_strand_id
1 'polypeptide(L)'
;MRRQHCNPPIWTDFHYHTFEIILELAAICQPEDLYGLDMVEMENKLYLWAEQLPEKINEHPLCPHGTTEEMCLYFAQIPIEPHVRLLSVSISETSSRVTTLQLSE
;
A
#
# COMPACT_ATOMS: atom_id res chain seq x y z
N MET A 1 -2.40 7.77 5.13
CA MET A 1 -3.63 7.12 5.67
C MET A 1 -3.54 7.04 7.19
N ARG A 2 -4.49 7.62 7.95
CA ARG A 2 -4.49 7.52 9.43
C ARG A 2 -5.36 6.33 9.89
N ARG A 3 -4.77 5.40 10.63
CA ARG A 3 -5.43 4.18 11.15
C ARG A 3 -4.86 3.79 12.52
N GLN A 4 -5.59 2.94 13.24
CA GLN A 4 -5.12 2.28 14.45
C GLN A 4 -4.53 0.91 14.12
N HIS A 5 -3.51 0.51 14.85
CA HIS A 5 -3.02 -0.86 14.85
C HIS A 5 -2.37 -1.21 16.18
N CYS A 6 -2.12 -2.49 16.41
CA CYS A 6 -1.20 -2.99 17.40
C CYS A 6 -0.30 -4.05 16.74
N ASN A 7 0.91 -4.24 17.27
CA ASN A 7 1.89 -5.22 16.78
C ASN A 7 2.46 -6.01 17.96
N PRO A 8 1.72 -7.02 18.46
CA PRO A 8 2.19 -7.87 19.54
C PRO A 8 3.44 -8.67 19.15
N PRO A 9 4.36 -8.95 20.09
CA PRO A 9 4.27 -8.65 21.52
C PRO A 9 4.76 -7.24 21.89
N ILE A 10 5.28 -6.47 20.94
CA ILE A 10 5.95 -5.19 21.20
C ILE A 10 4.92 -4.12 21.58
N TRP A 11 3.83 -4.05 20.83
CA TRP A 11 2.74 -3.10 21.03
C TRP A 11 1.43 -3.87 21.15
N THR A 12 0.92 -4.01 22.37
CA THR A 12 -0.31 -4.76 22.65
C THR A 12 -1.56 -3.88 22.60
N ASP A 13 -1.41 -2.58 22.80
CA ASP A 13 -2.52 -1.61 22.77
C ASP A 13 -2.65 -0.98 21.38
N PHE A 14 -3.90 -0.74 20.97
CA PHE A 14 -4.19 -0.02 19.74
C PHE A 14 -3.76 1.44 19.84
N HIS A 15 -3.03 1.91 18.84
CA HIS A 15 -2.56 3.28 18.76
C HIS A 15 -2.59 3.77 17.32
N TYR A 16 -2.74 5.09 17.15
CA TYR A 16 -2.83 5.70 15.83
C TYR A 16 -1.45 5.90 15.20
N HIS A 17 -1.36 5.57 13.92
CA HIS A 17 -0.28 5.98 13.04
C HIS A 17 -0.83 6.61 11.75
N THR A 18 -0.03 7.49 11.17
CA THR A 18 -0.26 7.99 9.81
C THR A 18 0.69 7.24 8.89
N PHE A 19 0.15 6.27 8.18
CA PHE A 19 0.90 5.45 7.23
C PHE A 19 1.08 6.19 5.91
N GLU A 20 2.31 6.19 5.40
CA GLU A 20 2.60 6.53 4.01
C GLU A 20 2.61 5.24 3.19
N ILE A 21 2.01 5.29 2.00
CA ILE A 21 1.96 4.17 1.06
C ILE A 21 2.54 4.64 -0.25
N ILE A 22 3.55 3.94 -0.75
CA ILE A 22 4.22 4.24 -2.00
C ILE A 22 4.15 3.00 -2.88
N LEU A 23 3.62 3.17 -4.09
CA LEU A 23 3.62 2.14 -5.13
C LEU A 23 4.65 2.52 -6.18
N GLU A 24 5.52 1.58 -6.52
CA GLU A 24 6.41 1.71 -7.66
C GLU A 24 5.80 0.98 -8.85
N LEU A 25 5.53 1.70 -9.92
CA LEU A 25 4.79 1.22 -11.08
C LEU A 25 5.62 1.37 -12.35
N ALA A 26 5.48 0.42 -13.27
CA ALA A 26 5.96 0.52 -14.63
C ALA A 26 4.80 0.33 -15.59
N ALA A 27 4.68 1.19 -16.61
CA ALA A 27 3.65 1.08 -17.62
C ALA A 27 4.29 1.09 -19.01
N ILE A 28 3.70 0.36 -19.95
CA ILE A 28 4.08 0.45 -21.36
C ILE A 28 3.44 1.71 -21.94
N CYS A 29 4.26 2.58 -22.54
CA CYS A 29 3.82 3.77 -23.26
C CYS A 29 3.98 3.52 -24.75
N GLN A 30 2.89 3.62 -25.53
CA GLN A 30 2.99 3.56 -26.99
C GLN A 30 3.55 4.89 -27.54
N PRO A 31 4.10 4.91 -28.76
CA PRO A 31 4.71 6.12 -29.34
C PRO A 31 3.78 7.33 -29.43
N GLU A 32 2.47 7.10 -29.51
CA GLU A 32 1.45 8.15 -29.61
C GLU A 32 0.88 8.59 -28.25
N ASP A 33 1.21 7.87 -27.18
CA ASP A 33 0.70 8.16 -25.84
C ASP A 33 1.47 9.33 -25.20
N LEU A 34 0.75 10.17 -24.46
CA LEU A 34 1.37 11.25 -23.66
C LEU A 34 1.97 10.72 -22.35
N TYR A 35 1.45 9.59 -21.85
CA TYR A 35 1.87 8.90 -20.64
C TYR A 35 1.40 7.44 -20.70
N GLY A 36 2.12 6.52 -20.04
CA GLY A 36 1.71 5.11 -19.93
C GLY A 36 0.65 4.85 -18.85
N LEU A 37 0.50 5.75 -17.87
CA LEU A 37 -0.47 5.68 -16.79
C LEU A 37 -0.87 7.09 -16.34
N ASP A 38 -2.17 7.31 -16.13
CA ASP A 38 -2.65 8.54 -15.48
C ASP A 38 -2.39 8.44 -13.97
N MET A 39 -1.45 9.25 -13.49
CA MET A 39 -1.05 9.26 -12.08
C MET A 39 -2.16 9.76 -11.15
N VAL A 40 -3.06 10.62 -11.63
CA VAL A 40 -4.19 11.14 -10.83
C VAL A 40 -5.25 10.05 -10.64
N GLU A 41 -5.55 9.31 -11.72
CA GLU A 41 -6.45 8.16 -11.63
C GLU A 41 -5.89 7.08 -10.70
N MET A 42 -4.59 6.77 -10.83
CA MET A 42 -3.93 5.78 -9.97
C MET A 42 -3.87 6.22 -8.51
N GLU A 43 -3.60 7.49 -8.22
CA GLU A 43 -3.63 8.04 -6.86
C GLU A 43 -5.03 7.91 -6.24
N ASN A 44 -6.07 8.26 -6.99
CA ASN A 44 -7.45 8.09 -6.53
C ASN A 44 -7.80 6.61 -6.27
N LYS A 45 -7.34 5.70 -7.14
CA LYS A 45 -7.51 4.26 -6.95
C LYS A 45 -6.81 3.77 -5.67
N LEU A 46 -5.57 4.21 -5.42
CA LEU A 46 -4.84 3.90 -4.20
C LEU A 46 -5.58 4.41 -2.96
N TYR A 47 -6.11 5.64 -3.01
CA TYR A 47 -6.91 6.20 -1.92
C TYR A 47 -8.14 5.33 -1.63
N LEU A 48 -8.93 4.98 -2.65
CA LEU A 48 -10.11 4.14 -2.50
C LEU A 48 -9.77 2.73 -1.98
N TRP A 49 -8.64 2.16 -2.42
CA TRP A 49 -8.16 0.87 -1.95
C TRP A 49 -7.73 0.91 -0.47
N ALA A 50 -7.06 2.00 -0.07
CA ALA A 50 -6.67 2.23 1.32
C ALA A 50 -7.90 2.39 2.24
N GLU A 51 -8.97 3.00 1.75
CA GLU A 51 -10.23 3.15 2.49
C GLU A 51 -10.95 1.83 2.77
N GLN A 52 -10.64 0.75 2.03
CA GLN A 52 -11.17 -0.58 2.34
C GLN A 52 -10.53 -1.20 3.60
N LEU A 53 -9.38 -0.70 4.05
CA LEU A 53 -8.84 -1.10 5.35
C LEU A 53 -9.68 -0.48 6.48
N PRO A 54 -10.15 -1.29 7.45
CA PRO A 54 -10.90 -0.82 8.60
C PRO A 54 -10.07 0.15 9.44
N GLU A 55 -10.75 0.94 10.29
CA GLU A 55 -10.08 1.91 11.16
C GLU A 55 -8.95 1.24 11.99
N LYS A 56 -9.22 0.05 12.51
CA LYS A 56 -8.23 -0.82 13.16
C LYS A 56 -7.74 -1.85 12.18
N ILE A 57 -6.50 -1.70 11.69
CA ILE A 57 -5.94 -2.54 10.63
C ILE A 57 -6.02 -4.03 10.98
N ASN A 58 -5.80 -4.39 12.26
CA ASN A 58 -5.87 -5.77 12.76
C ASN A 58 -7.25 -6.46 12.57
N GLU A 59 -8.32 -5.71 12.33
CA GLU A 59 -9.65 -6.27 12.02
C GLU A 59 -9.75 -6.76 10.57
N HIS A 60 -8.78 -6.42 9.71
CA HIS A 60 -8.72 -6.92 8.34
C HIS A 60 -8.08 -8.32 8.29
N PRO A 61 -8.69 -9.30 7.59
CA PRO A 61 -8.20 -10.68 7.57
C PRO A 61 -6.81 -10.84 6.92
N LEU A 62 -6.39 -9.91 6.06
CA LEU A 62 -5.05 -9.92 5.46
C LEU A 62 -3.99 -9.20 6.33
N CYS A 63 -4.40 -8.49 7.37
CA CYS A 63 -3.49 -7.75 8.24
C CYS A 63 -3.74 -8.04 9.74
N PRO A 64 -3.92 -9.30 10.17
CA PRO A 64 -4.31 -9.62 11.54
C PRO A 64 -3.29 -9.12 12.58
N HIS A 65 -2.01 -9.04 12.23
CA HIS A 65 -0.95 -8.56 13.13
C HIS A 65 -0.66 -7.06 13.00
N GLY A 66 -1.35 -6.34 12.10
CA GLY A 66 -1.23 -4.90 11.95
C GLY A 66 0.18 -4.46 11.55
N THR A 67 0.98 -5.34 10.95
CA THR A 67 2.37 -5.06 10.59
C THR A 67 2.47 -4.33 9.26
N THR A 68 3.52 -3.53 9.08
CA THR A 68 3.81 -2.89 7.78
C THR A 68 4.02 -3.90 6.65
N GLU A 69 4.51 -5.09 6.97
CA GLU A 69 4.76 -6.21 6.06
C GLU A 69 3.45 -6.81 5.52
N GLU A 70 2.47 -7.05 6.40
CA GLU A 70 1.13 -7.47 5.99
C GLU A 70 0.44 -6.39 5.17
N MET A 71 0.61 -5.11 5.54
CA MET A 71 0.09 -4.01 4.74
C MET A 71 0.74 -3.98 3.35
N CYS A 72 2.04 -4.23 3.21
CA CYS A 72 2.68 -4.37 1.90
C CYS A 72 2.03 -5.48 1.07
N LEU A 73 1.77 -6.65 1.67
CA LEU A 73 1.10 -7.77 1.01
C LEU A 73 -0.36 -7.45 0.62
N TYR A 74 -1.06 -6.66 1.43
CA TYR A 74 -2.41 -6.18 1.13
C TYR A 74 -2.39 -5.21 -0.06
N PHE A 75 -1.51 -4.21 -0.06
CA PHE A 75 -1.42 -3.24 -1.15
C PHE A 75 -0.83 -3.83 -2.42
N ALA A 76 -0.08 -4.93 -2.35
CA ALA A 76 0.36 -5.70 -3.52
C ALA A 76 -0.80 -6.33 -4.32
N GLN A 77 -2.01 -6.39 -3.73
CA GLN A 77 -3.21 -6.93 -4.36
C GLN A 77 -4.09 -5.85 -5.00
N ILE A 78 -3.64 -4.59 -5.02
CA ILE A 78 -4.40 -3.49 -5.65
C ILE A 78 -4.65 -3.80 -7.14
N PRO A 79 -5.89 -3.65 -7.64
CA PRO A 79 -6.21 -3.94 -9.03
C PRO A 79 -5.66 -2.86 -9.97
N ILE A 80 -4.55 -3.16 -10.64
CA ILE A 80 -3.94 -2.28 -11.66
C ILE A 80 -4.38 -2.67 -13.08
N GLU A 81 -4.22 -1.75 -14.01
CA GLU A 81 -4.51 -1.97 -15.43
C GLU A 81 -3.58 -3.04 -16.03
N PRO A 82 -4.04 -3.84 -17.01
CA PRO A 82 -3.24 -4.94 -17.56
C PRO A 82 -1.89 -4.54 -18.18
N HIS A 83 -1.75 -3.29 -18.64
CA HIS A 83 -0.51 -2.77 -19.23
C HIS A 83 0.43 -2.13 -18.19
N VAL A 84 0.01 -2.09 -16.93
CA VAL A 84 0.75 -1.56 -15.79
C VAL A 84 1.24 -2.73 -14.93
N ARG A 85 2.48 -2.64 -14.49
CA ARG A 85 3.13 -3.58 -13.59
C ARG A 85 3.42 -2.88 -12.27
N LEU A 86 3.05 -3.52 -11.17
CA LEU A 86 3.48 -3.12 -9.82
C LEU A 86 4.82 -3.77 -9.52
N LEU A 87 5.85 -2.95 -9.34
CA LEU A 87 7.22 -3.38 -9.08
C LEU A 87 7.50 -3.52 -7.60
N SER A 88 7.02 -2.57 -6.79
CA SER A 88 7.20 -2.60 -5.36
C SER A 88 6.09 -1.87 -4.61
N VAL A 89 5.93 -2.26 -3.34
CA VAL A 89 5.04 -1.60 -2.37
C VAL A 89 5.86 -1.24 -1.16
N SER A 90 5.81 0.03 -0.76
CA SER A 90 6.46 0.50 0.47
C SER A 90 5.45 1.12 1.41
N ILE A 91 5.55 0.75 2.69
CA ILE A 91 4.73 1.28 3.78
C ILE A 91 5.65 1.87 4.83
N SER A 92 5.34 3.08 5.31
CA SER A 92 6.07 3.70 6.41
C SER A 92 5.11 4.16 7.52
N GLU A 93 5.47 3.89 8.77
CA GLU A 93 4.79 4.44 9.97
C GLU A 93 5.36 5.81 10.35
N THR A 94 6.64 6.01 10.03
CA THR A 94 7.43 7.21 10.29
C THR A 94 8.42 7.41 9.15
N SER A 95 8.95 8.62 8.98
CA SER A 95 9.89 8.95 7.88
C SER A 95 11.20 8.16 7.89
N SER A 96 11.54 7.47 8.98
CA SER A 96 12.78 6.69 9.12
C SER A 96 12.58 5.18 9.13
N ARG A 97 11.34 4.69 9.13
CA ARG A 97 11.00 3.27 9.16
C ARG A 97 10.10 2.93 7.98
N VAL A 98 10.73 2.39 6.94
CA VAL A 98 10.06 1.98 5.71
C VAL A 98 10.24 0.48 5.53
N THR A 99 9.13 -0.19 5.30
CA THR A 99 9.09 -1.59 4.91
C THR A 99 8.75 -1.65 3.44
N THR A 100 9.59 -2.32 2.64
CA THR A 100 9.41 -2.42 1.19
C THR A 100 9.31 -3.88 0.79
N LEU A 101 8.22 -4.22 0.09
CA LEU A 101 8.03 -5.47 -0.61
C LEU A 101 8.37 -5.27 -2.08
N GLN A 102 9.40 -5.96 -2.56
CA GLN A 102 9.74 -6.06 -3.98
C GLN A 102 8.96 -7.22 -4.61
N LEU A 103 8.26 -6.96 -5.71
CA LEU A 103 7.52 -7.98 -6.44
C LEU A 103 8.39 -8.47 -7.60
N SER A 104 8.77 -9.74 -7.55
CA SER A 104 9.57 -10.37 -8.61
C SER A 104 8.80 -10.44 -9.92
N GLU A 105 9.52 -10.34 -11.04
CA GLU A 105 8.98 -10.45 -12.40
C GLU A 105 8.29 -11.78 -12.71
#